data_AF-A0A1J4RT60-F1
#
_entry.id   AF-A0A1J4RT60-F1
#
_cell.length_a   1.000
_cell.length_b   1.000
_cell.length_c   1.000
_cell.angle_alpha   90.00
_cell.angle_beta   90.00
_cell.angle_gamma   90.00
#
_symmetry.space_group_name_H-M   'P 1'
#
loop_
_entity.id
_entity.type
_entity.pdbx_description
1 polymer ?
#
loop_
_entity_poly.entity_id
_entity_poly.type
_entity_poly.pdbx_seq_one_letter_code
_entity_poly.pdbx_strand_id
1 'polypeptide(L)'
;MKYFFLFIIYLWLRFDLVLRIAFGNSWKSRFEFMAQLFGEADTEKFLAHRVKLVLHRRRPRVPIILPSDVEKLTNQFLKHQNTHKTGRKNRLAIINKLIFWATNPEINRENVDSYKTRSAIVSTLLNVIFHNSLYAESELILNSLQAIVFSRVTYIGKKGEPSPIVHDVILTGVSQILVRHFSEIVRLRDQKIDKLTTIQLIKELNKAKGGTGSLAFSGEATKRHDEYRHKFPLSSTHVELLYRILEHYTFSAWPDSRDKAISVVNNLESQLKTDLKSLIIKTKDE
;
A
#
# COMPACT_ATOMS: atom_id res chain seq x y z
N MET A 1 33.41 -1.87 29.35
CA MET A 1 34.37 -0.94 30.02
C MET A 1 35.21 -0.11 29.04
N LYS A 2 35.93 -0.69 28.07
CA LYS A 2 36.79 0.08 27.12
C LYS A 2 36.07 1.22 26.35
N TYR A 3 34.85 1.01 25.89
CA TYR A 3 34.07 2.05 25.18
C TYR A 3 33.57 3.19 26.09
N PHE A 4 33.43 2.95 27.40
CA PHE A 4 33.02 3.96 28.37
C PHE A 4 34.15 4.97 28.61
N PHE A 5 35.40 4.49 28.74
CA PHE A 5 36.58 5.35 28.85
C PHE A 5 36.81 6.19 27.58
N LEU A 6 36.64 5.60 26.39
CA LEU A 6 36.70 6.35 25.13
C LEU A 6 35.63 7.44 25.03
N PHE A 7 34.44 7.21 25.58
CA PHE A 7 33.36 8.20 25.64
C PHE A 7 33.63 9.32 26.65
N ILE A 8 34.23 9.01 27.80
CA ILE A 8 34.66 10.01 28.79
C ILE A 8 35.79 10.87 28.22
N ILE A 9 36.78 10.27 27.57
CA ILE A 9 37.86 10.97 26.87
C ILE A 9 37.27 11.87 25.78
N TYR A 10 36.25 11.41 25.04
CA TYR A 10 35.53 12.23 24.06
C TYR A 10 34.83 13.45 24.68
N LEU A 11 34.10 13.24 25.78
CA LEU A 11 33.41 14.31 26.50
C LEU A 11 34.40 15.33 27.05
N TRP A 12 35.50 14.85 27.64
CA TRP A 12 36.60 15.67 28.12
C TRP A 12 37.19 16.50 26.98
N LEU A 13 37.67 15.91 25.88
CA LEU A 13 38.25 16.68 24.75
C LEU A 13 37.28 17.65 24.06
N ARG A 14 35.97 17.41 24.12
CA ARG A 14 34.96 18.27 23.49
C ARG A 14 34.54 19.44 24.37
N PHE A 15 34.43 19.22 25.67
CA PHE A 15 33.87 20.17 26.62
C PHE A 15 34.90 20.75 27.60
N ASP A 16 36.12 20.24 27.60
CA ASP A 16 37.22 20.81 28.38
C ASP A 16 37.58 22.20 27.85
N LEU A 17 37.41 23.17 28.74
CA LEU A 17 37.62 24.58 28.48
C LEU A 17 39.10 24.89 28.20
N VAL A 18 40.02 24.19 28.86
CA VAL A 18 41.47 24.38 28.76
C VAL A 18 41.95 23.95 27.38
N LEU A 19 41.51 22.79 26.89
CA LEU A 19 41.85 22.31 25.54
C LEU A 19 41.23 23.19 24.44
N ARG A 20 40.06 23.78 24.70
CA ARG A 20 39.40 24.70 23.77
C ARG A 20 40.09 26.06 23.71
N ILE A 21 40.64 26.53 24.82
CA ILE A 21 41.45 27.76 24.90
C ILE A 21 42.84 27.52 24.28
N ALA A 22 43.48 26.40 24.57
CA ALA A 22 44.85 26.10 24.11
C ALA A 22 44.96 25.78 22.61
N PHE A 23 44.00 25.03 22.05
CA PHE A 23 44.10 24.52 20.66
C PHE A 23 42.99 25.04 19.72
N GLY A 24 42.12 25.93 20.21
CA GLY A 24 40.97 26.43 19.45
C GLY A 24 40.08 25.30 18.94
N ASN A 25 39.44 25.46 17.79
CA ASN A 25 38.61 24.42 17.15
C ASN A 25 39.42 23.47 16.23
N SER A 26 40.76 23.59 16.19
CA SER A 26 41.62 22.78 15.34
C SER A 26 41.69 21.34 15.85
N TRP A 27 41.11 20.41 15.10
CA TRP A 27 41.14 18.99 15.45
C TRP A 27 42.51 18.34 15.24
N LYS A 28 43.37 18.91 14.38
CA LYS A 28 44.71 18.40 14.11
C LYS A 28 45.61 18.51 15.35
N SER A 29 45.61 19.69 15.98
CA SER A 29 46.39 19.94 17.20
C SER A 29 45.89 19.12 18.39
N ARG A 30 44.56 18.95 18.51
CA ARG A 30 43.95 18.07 19.53
C ARG A 30 44.28 16.60 19.28
N PHE A 31 44.41 16.19 18.02
CA PHE A 31 44.81 14.83 17.65
C PHE A 31 46.27 14.55 17.98
N GLU A 32 47.19 15.46 17.63
CA GLU A 32 48.62 15.35 17.96
C GLU A 32 48.81 15.26 19.49
N PHE A 33 48.06 16.05 20.26
CA PHE A 33 48.05 15.96 21.72
C PHE A 33 47.53 14.61 22.25
N MET A 34 46.48 14.05 21.64
CA MET A 34 45.98 12.72 22.01
C MET A 34 46.98 11.61 21.66
N ALA A 35 47.61 11.70 20.50
CA ALA A 35 48.63 10.76 20.06
C ALA A 35 49.83 10.75 21.02
N GLN A 36 50.21 11.91 21.55
CA GLN A 36 51.25 12.03 22.58
C GLN A 36 50.84 11.44 23.93
N LEU A 37 49.57 11.57 24.36
CA LEU A 37 49.12 11.11 25.67
C LEU A 37 48.73 9.62 25.72
N PHE A 38 48.06 9.14 24.68
CA PHE A 38 47.44 7.81 24.65
C PHE A 38 48.08 6.87 23.62
N GLY A 39 49.04 7.37 22.83
CA GLY A 39 49.64 6.65 21.72
C GLY A 39 48.84 6.78 20.42
N GLU A 40 49.54 6.68 19.30
CA GLU A 40 48.96 6.83 17.95
C GLU A 40 47.87 5.78 17.67
N ALA A 41 48.12 4.51 18.02
CA ALA A 41 47.20 3.41 17.72
C ALA A 41 45.83 3.54 18.39
N ASP A 42 45.77 4.05 19.62
CA ASP A 42 44.49 4.24 20.32
C ASP A 42 43.80 5.56 19.91
N THR A 43 44.58 6.55 19.48
CA THR A 43 44.07 7.79 18.91
C THR A 43 43.45 7.58 17.52
N GLU A 44 44.06 6.73 16.69
CA GLU A 44 43.48 6.33 15.40
C GLU A 44 42.16 5.58 15.56
N LYS A 45 42.08 4.62 16.51
CA LYS A 45 40.82 3.93 16.84
C LYS A 45 39.74 4.91 17.30
N PHE A 46 40.11 5.91 18.08
CA PHE A 46 39.21 6.97 18.52
C PHE A 46 38.71 7.83 17.34
N LEU A 47 39.60 8.23 16.43
CA LEU A 47 39.22 8.96 15.21
C LEU A 47 38.26 8.14 14.34
N ALA A 48 38.57 6.86 14.11
CA ALA A 48 37.71 5.96 13.35
C ALA A 48 36.32 5.84 13.99
N HIS A 49 36.25 5.71 15.32
CA HIS A 49 34.99 5.73 16.06
C HIS A 49 34.25 7.07 15.92
N ARG A 50 34.94 8.21 15.98
CA ARG A 50 34.35 9.53 15.80
C ARG A 50 33.81 9.72 14.39
N VAL A 51 34.56 9.34 13.36
CA VAL A 51 34.11 9.37 11.96
C VAL A 51 32.84 8.54 11.82
N LYS A 52 32.80 7.33 12.42
CA LYS A 52 31.60 6.50 12.46
C LYS A 52 30.41 7.18 13.15
N LEU A 53 30.64 7.91 14.26
CA LEU A 53 29.61 8.67 14.97
C LEU A 53 29.11 9.89 14.19
N VAL A 54 30.02 10.63 13.54
CA VAL A 54 29.66 11.78 12.70
C VAL A 54 28.89 11.33 11.48
N LEU A 55 29.30 10.24 10.84
CA LEU A 55 28.56 9.61 9.74
C LEU A 55 27.17 9.13 10.20
N HIS A 56 27.05 8.52 11.38
CA HIS A 56 25.74 8.15 11.94
C HIS A 56 24.86 9.37 12.24
N ARG A 57 25.42 10.48 12.76
CA ARG A 57 24.69 11.72 13.03
C ARG A 57 24.31 12.50 11.76
N ARG A 58 25.07 12.34 10.68
CA ARG A 58 24.80 12.93 9.36
C ARG A 58 23.88 12.07 8.50
N ARG A 59 23.45 10.89 8.96
CA ARG A 59 22.40 10.15 8.26
C ARG A 59 21.18 11.05 8.17
N PRO A 60 20.58 11.21 6.97
CA PRO A 60 19.35 11.99 6.85
C PRO A 60 18.33 11.42 7.84
N ARG A 61 17.77 12.30 8.70
CA ARG A 61 16.71 11.87 9.61
C ARG A 61 15.59 11.30 8.78
N VAL A 62 15.17 10.09 9.11
CA VAL A 62 14.03 9.44 8.46
C VAL A 62 12.82 10.36 8.66
N PRO A 63 12.07 10.70 7.60
CA PRO A 63 10.98 11.66 7.69
C PRO A 63 9.83 11.08 8.54
N ILE A 64 9.31 11.87 9.47
CA ILE A 64 8.07 11.56 10.19
C ILE A 64 6.91 11.90 9.26
N ILE A 65 6.15 10.89 8.84
CA ILE A 65 4.99 11.05 7.96
C ILE A 65 3.71 11.11 8.78
N LEU A 66 2.91 12.15 8.58
CA LEU A 66 1.63 12.36 9.25
C LEU A 66 0.44 12.04 8.32
N PRO A 67 -0.76 11.78 8.86
CA PRO A 67 -1.96 11.59 8.05
C PRO A 67 -2.26 12.78 7.11
N SER A 68 -1.93 14.01 7.52
CA SER A 68 -2.09 15.20 6.69
C SER A 68 -1.18 15.21 5.45
N ASP A 69 -0.04 14.52 5.49
CA ASP A 69 0.83 14.38 4.33
C ASP A 69 0.24 13.40 3.31
N VAL A 70 -0.46 12.37 3.79
CA VAL A 70 -1.23 11.43 2.96
C VAL A 70 -2.38 12.17 2.27
N GLU A 71 -3.09 13.03 3.00
CA GLU A 71 -4.18 13.85 2.46
C GLU A 71 -3.68 14.81 1.37
N LYS A 72 -2.55 15.48 1.58
CA LYS A 72 -1.92 16.34 0.55
C LYS A 72 -1.62 15.56 -0.73
N LEU A 73 -1.02 14.37 -0.62
CA LEU A 73 -0.75 13.52 -1.79
C LEU A 73 -2.03 13.05 -2.48
N THR A 74 -3.07 12.73 -1.70
CA THR A 74 -4.39 12.34 -2.23
C THR A 74 -4.99 13.47 -3.05
N ASN A 75 -4.98 14.69 -2.51
CA ASN A 75 -5.50 15.87 -3.22
C ASN A 75 -4.67 16.20 -4.47
N GLN A 76 -3.35 15.99 -4.44
CA GLN A 76 -2.50 16.13 -5.63
C GLN A 76 -2.84 15.07 -6.69
N PHE A 77 -3.07 13.82 -6.29
CA PHE A 77 -3.46 12.75 -7.20
C PHE A 77 -4.76 13.08 -7.95
N LEU A 78 -5.77 13.58 -7.22
CA LEU A 78 -7.05 13.97 -7.80
C LEU A 78 -6.95 15.20 -8.72
N LYS A 79 -5.99 16.10 -8.48
CA LYS A 79 -5.76 17.30 -9.31
C LYS A 79 -5.02 16.99 -10.62
N HIS A 80 -4.19 15.95 -10.65
CA HIS A 80 -3.44 15.60 -11.86
C HIS A 80 -4.35 15.01 -12.94
N GLN A 81 -4.33 15.62 -14.13
CA GLN A 81 -5.11 15.16 -15.28
C GLN A 81 -4.56 13.87 -15.88
N ASN A 82 -5.45 12.95 -16.21
CA ASN A 82 -5.11 11.62 -16.75
C ASN A 82 -4.83 11.62 -18.25
N THR A 83 -5.17 12.70 -18.95
CA THR A 83 -5.00 12.85 -20.39
C THR A 83 -3.54 13.10 -20.80
N HIS A 84 -2.74 13.68 -19.91
CA HIS A 84 -1.34 14.02 -20.20
C HIS A 84 -0.35 12.98 -19.65
N LYS A 85 0.68 12.65 -20.44
CA LYS A 85 1.77 11.72 -20.04
C LYS A 85 2.44 12.10 -18.72
N THR A 86 2.63 13.40 -18.49
CA THR A 86 3.19 13.96 -17.25
C THR A 86 2.26 13.75 -16.05
N GLY A 87 0.95 13.96 -16.23
CA GLY A 87 -0.05 13.70 -15.20
C GLY A 87 -0.11 12.24 -14.79
N ARG A 88 -0.13 11.31 -15.76
CA ARG A 88 -0.04 9.86 -15.49
C ARG A 88 1.22 9.48 -14.70
N LYS A 89 2.38 10.03 -15.08
CA LYS A 89 3.65 9.77 -14.36
C LYS A 89 3.60 10.29 -12.92
N ASN A 90 3.04 11.48 -12.69
CA ASN A 90 2.93 12.05 -11.35
C ASN A 90 1.99 11.24 -10.46
N ARG A 91 0.87 10.77 -11.00
CA ARG A 91 -0.07 9.90 -10.29
C ARG A 91 0.56 8.58 -9.86
N LEU A 92 1.30 7.92 -10.77
CA LEU A 92 2.07 6.73 -10.45
C LEU A 92 3.16 7.01 -9.39
N ALA A 93 3.82 8.16 -9.47
CA ALA A 93 4.81 8.56 -8.45
C ALA A 93 4.17 8.74 -7.07
N ILE A 94 2.95 9.29 -7.00
CA ILE A 94 2.20 9.41 -5.75
C ILE A 94 1.85 8.03 -5.19
N ILE A 95 1.31 7.13 -6.01
CA ILE A 95 0.97 5.76 -5.59
C ILE A 95 2.22 5.04 -5.04
N ASN A 96 3.33 5.06 -5.78
CA ASN A 96 4.59 4.45 -5.34
C ASN A 96 5.10 5.06 -4.03
N LYS A 97 4.98 6.38 -3.86
CA LYS A 97 5.40 7.07 -2.63
C LYS A 97 4.57 6.63 -1.42
N LEU A 98 3.27 6.50 -1.59
CA LEU A 98 2.36 5.99 -0.55
C LEU A 98 2.68 4.54 -0.18
N ILE A 99 2.89 3.67 -1.17
CA ILE A 99 3.31 2.27 -0.96
C ILE A 99 4.64 2.20 -0.22
N PHE A 100 5.63 3.00 -0.64
CA PHE A 100 6.93 3.09 0.02
C PHE A 100 6.80 3.51 1.49
N TRP A 101 6.00 4.53 1.79
CA TRP A 101 5.74 4.95 3.17
C TRP A 101 5.06 3.86 4.01
N ALA A 102 4.11 3.11 3.43
CA ALA A 102 3.44 2.02 4.12
C ALA A 102 4.36 0.84 4.43
N THR A 103 5.34 0.55 3.56
CA THR A 103 6.15 -0.67 3.62
C THR A 103 7.53 -0.48 4.24
N ASN A 104 8.06 0.75 4.29
CA ASN A 104 9.42 1.02 4.78
C ASN A 104 9.50 0.87 6.32
N PRO A 105 10.31 -0.06 6.87
CA PRO A 105 10.40 -0.27 8.32
C PRO A 105 11.02 0.90 9.08
N GLU A 106 11.95 1.63 8.47
CA GLU A 106 12.63 2.76 9.13
C GLU A 106 11.67 3.92 9.35
N ILE A 107 10.86 4.28 8.35
CA ILE A 107 9.83 5.33 8.45
C ILE A 107 8.83 5.02 9.57
N ASN A 108 8.48 3.75 9.71
CA ASN A 108 7.45 3.31 10.63
C ASN A 108 7.95 3.09 12.06
N ARG A 109 9.25 2.83 12.27
CA ARG A 109 9.85 2.69 13.62
C ARG A 109 10.01 4.03 14.34
N GLU A 110 10.33 5.09 13.59
CA GLU A 110 10.60 6.41 14.16
C GLU A 110 9.32 7.18 14.56
N ASN A 111 8.15 6.76 14.08
CA ASN A 111 6.87 7.42 14.37
C ASN A 111 5.96 6.57 15.28
N VAL A 112 5.76 7.05 16.51
CA VAL A 112 4.85 6.46 17.52
C VAL A 112 3.40 6.32 17.01
N ASP A 113 2.93 7.25 16.18
CA ASP A 113 1.60 7.21 15.57
C ASP A 113 1.62 6.66 14.12
N SER A 114 2.68 5.92 13.73
CA SER A 114 2.82 5.32 12.40
C SER A 114 1.59 4.51 11.96
N TYR A 115 0.91 3.82 12.89
CA TYR A 115 -0.29 3.04 12.58
C TYR A 115 -1.44 3.92 12.05
N LYS A 116 -1.59 5.16 12.53
CA LYS A 116 -2.61 6.11 12.00
C LYS A 116 -2.28 6.52 10.57
N THR A 117 -1.02 6.86 10.33
CA THR A 117 -0.54 7.21 8.98
C THR A 117 -0.70 6.04 8.02
N ARG A 118 -0.33 4.83 8.42
CA ARG A 118 -0.52 3.62 7.61
C ARG A 118 -1.99 3.32 7.35
N SER A 119 -2.85 3.45 8.36
CA SER A 119 -4.30 3.31 8.18
C SER A 119 -4.83 4.33 7.16
N ALA A 120 -4.38 5.58 7.23
CA ALA A 120 -4.72 6.60 6.25
C ALA A 120 -4.22 6.25 4.85
N ILE A 121 -2.97 5.77 4.72
CA ILE A 121 -2.41 5.33 3.43
C ILE A 121 -3.24 4.19 2.84
N VAL A 122 -3.55 3.16 3.62
CA VAL A 122 -4.30 2.00 3.14
C VAL A 122 -5.74 2.39 2.77
N SER A 123 -6.40 3.18 3.61
CA SER A 123 -7.73 3.72 3.33
C SER A 123 -7.73 4.51 2.02
N THR A 124 -6.79 5.42 1.85
CA THR A 124 -6.64 6.21 0.63
C THR A 124 -6.36 5.34 -0.59
N LEU A 125 -5.41 4.40 -0.49
CA LEU A 125 -4.99 3.55 -1.61
C LEU A 125 -6.12 2.63 -2.07
N LEU A 126 -6.84 1.97 -1.15
CA LEU A 126 -7.91 1.01 -1.46
C LEU A 126 -9.28 1.67 -1.69
N ASN A 127 -9.44 2.94 -1.34
CA ASN A 127 -10.69 3.66 -1.54
C ASN A 127 -10.53 4.84 -2.52
N VAL A 128 -10.16 6.02 -2.04
CA VAL A 128 -10.22 7.25 -2.86
C VAL A 128 -9.35 7.15 -4.12
N ILE A 129 -8.09 6.72 -3.98
CA ILE A 129 -7.19 6.55 -5.11
C ILE A 129 -7.65 5.39 -5.97
N PHE A 130 -7.95 4.23 -5.38
CA PHE A 130 -8.42 3.06 -6.15
C PHE A 130 -9.63 3.42 -7.01
N HIS A 131 -10.67 4.04 -6.48
CA HIS A 131 -11.87 4.32 -7.29
C HIS A 131 -11.65 5.35 -8.39
N ASN A 132 -10.63 6.20 -8.27
CA ASN A 132 -10.27 7.21 -9.27
C ASN A 132 -9.06 6.82 -10.12
N SER A 133 -8.56 5.57 -10.00
CA SER A 133 -7.36 5.13 -10.72
C SER A 133 -7.70 4.49 -12.07
N LEU A 134 -6.77 4.58 -13.01
CA LEU A 134 -6.78 3.79 -14.24
C LEU A 134 -6.42 2.32 -13.97
N TYR A 135 -6.62 1.43 -14.94
CA TYR A 135 -6.31 0.00 -14.84
C TYR A 135 -4.88 -0.27 -14.34
N ALA A 136 -3.86 0.29 -15.00
CA ALA A 136 -2.46 0.09 -14.61
C ALA A 136 -2.13 0.64 -13.20
N GLU A 137 -2.81 1.71 -12.79
CA GLU A 137 -2.66 2.26 -11.44
C GLU A 137 -3.29 1.35 -10.39
N SER A 138 -4.45 0.73 -10.70
CA SER A 138 -5.07 -0.25 -9.80
C SER A 138 -4.27 -1.54 -9.70
N GLU A 139 -3.67 -2.01 -10.79
CA GLU A 139 -2.79 -3.18 -10.74
C GLU A 139 -1.60 -2.93 -9.81
N LEU A 140 -0.97 -1.75 -9.89
CA LEU A 140 0.12 -1.37 -8.99
C LEU A 140 -0.31 -1.41 -7.52
N ILE A 141 -1.51 -0.90 -7.21
CA ILE A 141 -2.07 -0.92 -5.85
C ILE A 141 -2.30 -2.35 -5.37
N LEU A 142 -2.96 -3.19 -6.19
CA LEU A 142 -3.28 -4.58 -5.84
C LEU A 142 -2.03 -5.44 -5.69
N ASN A 143 -1.06 -5.31 -6.59
CA ASN A 143 0.22 -6.02 -6.52
C ASN A 143 1.00 -5.67 -5.26
N SER A 144 0.87 -4.43 -4.77
CA SER A 144 1.56 -3.97 -3.56
C SER A 144 0.81 -4.34 -2.27
N LEU A 145 -0.45 -4.78 -2.37
CA LEU A 145 -1.30 -5.06 -1.22
C LEU A 145 -0.73 -6.20 -0.37
N GLN A 146 -0.19 -7.26 -0.99
CA GLN A 146 0.42 -8.36 -0.25
C GLN A 146 1.56 -7.87 0.67
N ALA A 147 2.43 -6.99 0.16
CA ALA A 147 3.52 -6.42 0.95
C ALA A 147 3.02 -5.54 2.11
N ILE A 148 1.89 -4.84 1.91
CA ILE A 148 1.26 -4.01 2.95
C ILE A 148 0.59 -4.88 4.03
N VAL A 149 -0.15 -5.92 3.64
CA VAL A 149 -0.90 -6.79 4.56
C VAL A 149 0.03 -7.65 5.41
N PHE A 150 1.07 -8.25 4.80
CA PHE A 150 1.94 -9.22 5.49
C PHE A 150 3.25 -8.63 6.03
N SER A 151 3.43 -7.30 5.99
CA SER A 151 4.59 -6.67 6.62
C SER A 151 4.54 -6.84 8.15
N ARG A 152 5.67 -7.23 8.77
CA ARG A 152 5.81 -7.30 10.24
C ARG A 152 5.51 -5.96 10.93
N VAL A 153 5.61 -4.86 10.20
CA VAL A 153 5.35 -3.51 10.68
C VAL A 153 3.84 -3.24 10.80
N THR A 154 3.02 -3.96 10.03
CA THR A 154 1.55 -3.89 10.05
C THR A 154 1.00 -4.25 11.44
N TYR A 155 1.74 -5.10 12.17
CA TYR A 155 1.46 -5.59 13.53
C TYR A 155 1.96 -4.69 14.66
N ILE A 156 2.29 -3.41 14.42
CA ILE A 156 2.87 -2.55 15.45
C ILE A 156 2.09 -1.25 15.58
N GLY A 157 1.47 -1.05 16.74
CA GLY A 157 0.80 0.14 17.25
C GLY A 157 1.77 0.99 18.08
N LYS A 158 1.22 1.87 18.93
CA LYS A 158 1.93 2.97 19.60
C LYS A 158 3.20 2.58 20.38
N LYS A 159 3.34 1.31 20.78
CA LYS A 159 4.43 0.79 21.62
C LYS A 159 5.08 -0.52 21.11
N GLY A 160 4.85 -0.93 19.86
CA GLY A 160 5.24 -2.29 19.43
C GLY A 160 4.10 -3.32 19.47
N GLU A 161 2.94 -2.95 20.00
CA GLU A 161 1.79 -3.84 20.22
C GLU A 161 0.96 -4.02 18.94
N PRO A 162 0.48 -5.22 18.60
CA PRO A 162 -0.40 -5.41 17.45
C PRO A 162 -1.67 -4.57 17.54
N SER A 163 -1.92 -3.76 16.49
CA SER A 163 -3.05 -2.84 16.40
C SER A 163 -4.02 -3.28 15.30
N PRO A 164 -5.29 -3.58 15.63
CA PRO A 164 -6.28 -4.05 14.65
C PRO A 164 -6.70 -2.96 13.65
N ILE A 165 -6.42 -1.69 13.94
CA ILE A 165 -6.92 -0.54 13.15
C ILE A 165 -6.51 -0.63 11.67
N VAL A 166 -5.25 -0.98 11.39
CA VAL A 166 -4.78 -1.12 10.01
C VAL A 166 -5.47 -2.30 9.32
N HIS A 167 -5.69 -3.39 10.05
CA HIS A 167 -6.37 -4.60 9.58
C HIS A 167 -7.84 -4.34 9.24
N ASP A 168 -8.55 -3.57 10.06
CA ASP A 168 -9.95 -3.21 9.80
C ASP A 168 -10.09 -2.33 8.55
N VAL A 169 -9.13 -1.44 8.31
CA VAL A 169 -9.11 -0.61 7.10
C VAL A 169 -8.80 -1.45 5.86
N ILE A 170 -7.83 -2.38 5.95
CA ILE A 170 -7.55 -3.35 4.88
C ILE A 170 -8.82 -4.14 4.56
N LEU A 171 -9.43 -4.73 5.57
CA LEU A 171 -10.63 -5.56 5.44
C LEU A 171 -11.76 -4.77 4.78
N THR A 172 -11.99 -3.53 5.22
CA THR A 172 -13.01 -2.65 4.64
C THR A 172 -12.73 -2.37 3.16
N GLY A 173 -11.51 -1.98 2.81
CA GLY A 173 -11.13 -1.68 1.43
C GLY A 173 -11.22 -2.89 0.52
N VAL A 174 -10.68 -4.03 0.94
CA VAL A 174 -10.77 -5.32 0.21
C VAL A 174 -12.22 -5.73 -0.02
N SER A 175 -13.05 -5.65 1.01
CA SER A 175 -14.48 -5.98 0.93
C SER A 175 -15.20 -5.10 -0.09
N GLN A 176 -14.97 -3.79 -0.07
CA GLN A 176 -15.58 -2.86 -1.02
C GLN A 176 -15.17 -3.14 -2.47
N ILE A 177 -13.89 -3.45 -2.70
CA ILE A 177 -13.39 -3.78 -4.03
C ILE A 177 -14.02 -5.08 -4.54
N LEU A 178 -14.10 -6.11 -3.70
CA LEU A 178 -14.74 -7.39 -4.05
C LEU A 178 -16.25 -7.22 -4.34
N VAL A 179 -16.99 -6.49 -3.50
CA VAL A 179 -18.42 -6.22 -3.72
C VAL A 179 -18.65 -5.52 -5.06
N ARG A 180 -17.83 -4.52 -5.41
CA ARG A 180 -17.92 -3.84 -6.71
C ARG A 180 -17.59 -4.78 -7.88
N HIS A 181 -16.56 -5.61 -7.73
CA HIS A 181 -16.20 -6.61 -8.73
C HIS A 181 -17.37 -7.56 -9.02
N PHE A 182 -17.98 -8.13 -7.99
CA PHE A 182 -19.09 -9.06 -8.14
C PHE A 182 -20.36 -8.39 -8.64
N SER A 183 -20.63 -7.16 -8.23
CA SER A 183 -21.75 -6.36 -8.77
C SER A 183 -21.61 -6.17 -10.28
N GLU A 184 -20.39 -5.91 -10.77
CA GLU A 184 -20.12 -5.75 -12.20
C GLU A 184 -20.26 -7.08 -12.96
N ILE A 185 -19.84 -8.20 -12.37
CA ILE A 185 -20.07 -9.54 -12.94
C ILE A 185 -21.57 -9.81 -13.08
N VAL A 186 -22.36 -9.55 -12.04
CA VAL A 186 -23.82 -9.72 -12.05
C VAL A 186 -24.44 -8.83 -13.13
N ARG A 187 -24.03 -7.56 -13.22
CA ARG A 187 -24.49 -6.62 -14.25
C ARG A 187 -24.21 -7.14 -15.67
N LEU A 188 -23.00 -7.66 -15.92
CA LEU A 188 -22.61 -8.21 -17.22
C LEU A 188 -23.38 -9.49 -17.56
N ARG A 189 -23.62 -10.36 -16.57
CA ARG A 189 -24.44 -11.57 -16.71
C ARG A 189 -25.86 -11.21 -17.10
N ASP A 190 -26.49 -10.29 -16.38
CA ASP A 190 -27.89 -9.91 -16.59
C ASP A 190 -28.04 -9.25 -17.98
N GLN A 191 -27.09 -8.39 -18.39
CA GLN A 191 -27.06 -7.85 -19.75
C GLN A 191 -26.92 -8.92 -20.85
N LYS A 192 -26.17 -10.00 -20.58
CA LYS A 192 -26.04 -11.13 -21.52
C LYS A 192 -27.35 -11.91 -21.61
N ILE A 193 -28.00 -12.16 -20.48
CA ILE A 193 -29.29 -12.84 -20.41
C ILE A 193 -30.36 -12.03 -21.14
N ASP A 194 -30.44 -10.72 -20.90
CA ASP A 194 -31.40 -9.82 -21.58
C ASP A 194 -31.22 -9.80 -23.10
N LYS A 195 -29.97 -9.79 -23.58
CA LYS A 195 -29.69 -9.91 -25.01
C LYS A 195 -30.16 -11.25 -25.57
N LEU A 196 -29.90 -12.35 -24.87
CA LEU A 196 -30.32 -13.70 -25.31
C LEU A 196 -31.84 -13.85 -25.34
N THR A 197 -32.54 -13.38 -24.30
CA THR A 197 -34.01 -13.39 -24.24
C THR A 197 -34.61 -12.48 -25.33
N THR A 198 -34.05 -11.30 -25.55
CA THR A 198 -34.48 -10.41 -26.65
C THR A 198 -34.31 -11.09 -28.01
N ILE A 199 -33.16 -11.74 -28.26
CA ILE A 199 -32.91 -12.50 -29.50
C ILE A 199 -33.93 -13.63 -29.65
N GLN A 200 -34.26 -14.35 -28.58
CA GLN A 200 -35.20 -15.46 -28.62
C GLN A 200 -36.64 -14.99 -28.90
N LEU A 201 -37.09 -13.92 -28.25
CA LEU A 201 -38.39 -13.30 -28.52
C LEU A 201 -38.51 -12.83 -29.97
N ILE A 202 -37.47 -12.19 -30.51
CA ILE A 202 -37.44 -11.77 -31.91
C ILE A 202 -37.52 -12.97 -32.85
N LYS A 203 -36.80 -14.07 -32.56
CA LYS A 203 -36.87 -15.31 -33.35
C LYS A 203 -38.27 -15.92 -33.33
N GLU A 204 -38.92 -15.95 -32.17
CA GLU A 204 -40.29 -16.46 -32.01
C GLU A 204 -41.31 -15.58 -32.76
N LEU A 205 -41.20 -14.25 -32.66
CA LEU A 205 -42.03 -13.30 -33.41
C LEU A 205 -41.86 -13.43 -34.93
N ASN A 206 -40.62 -13.61 -35.41
CA ASN A 206 -40.36 -13.80 -36.85
C ASN A 206 -40.90 -15.14 -37.36
N LYS A 207 -40.76 -16.21 -36.57
CA LYS A 207 -41.40 -17.50 -36.87
C LYS A 207 -42.92 -17.38 -36.92
N ALA A 208 -43.53 -16.68 -35.97
CA ALA A 208 -44.97 -16.43 -35.96
C ALA A 208 -45.46 -15.60 -37.16
N LYS A 209 -44.61 -14.72 -37.70
CA LYS A 209 -44.88 -13.93 -38.92
C LYS A 209 -44.54 -14.64 -40.22
N GLY A 210 -44.09 -15.90 -40.19
CA GLY A 210 -43.75 -16.68 -41.39
C GLY A 210 -42.42 -16.29 -42.08
N GLY A 211 -41.57 -15.49 -41.43
CA GLY A 211 -40.29 -15.04 -42.00
C GLY A 211 -39.11 -15.91 -41.61
N THR A 212 -38.33 -16.40 -42.59
CA THR A 212 -37.09 -17.20 -42.42
C THR A 212 -35.81 -16.36 -42.24
N GLY A 213 -35.94 -15.05 -41.98
CA GLY A 213 -34.81 -14.13 -41.93
C GLY A 213 -33.92 -14.29 -40.68
N SER A 214 -32.61 -14.50 -40.91
CA SER A 214 -31.56 -14.37 -39.89
C SER A 214 -31.34 -12.90 -39.53
N LEU A 215 -31.38 -12.56 -38.24
CA LEU A 215 -31.07 -11.21 -37.75
C LEU A 215 -29.69 -11.20 -37.10
N ALA A 216 -28.73 -10.63 -37.81
CA ALA A 216 -27.45 -10.21 -37.27
C ALA A 216 -27.65 -8.89 -36.50
N PHE A 217 -27.88 -8.98 -35.20
CA PHE A 217 -27.88 -7.82 -34.33
C PHE A 217 -26.43 -7.52 -33.94
N SER A 218 -25.80 -6.55 -34.60
CA SER A 218 -24.52 -6.00 -34.14
C SER A 218 -24.78 -5.23 -32.85
N GLY A 219 -24.65 -5.92 -31.72
CA GLY A 219 -24.63 -5.32 -30.40
C GLY A 219 -23.37 -4.50 -30.18
N GLU A 220 -23.13 -3.48 -31.00
CA GLU A 220 -22.23 -2.38 -30.65
C GLU A 220 -22.94 -1.56 -29.58
N ALA A 221 -22.85 -2.08 -28.35
CA ALA A 221 -22.90 -1.23 -27.18
C ALA A 221 -21.81 -0.18 -27.41
N THR A 222 -22.23 1.03 -27.74
CA THR A 222 -21.36 2.18 -27.93
C THR A 222 -20.48 2.29 -26.69
N LYS A 223 -19.24 1.78 -26.82
CA LYS A 223 -18.17 1.93 -25.84
C LYS A 223 -17.77 3.40 -25.84
N ARG A 224 -18.61 4.27 -25.26
CA ARG A 224 -18.16 5.56 -24.78
C ARG A 224 -16.97 5.25 -23.86
N HIS A 225 -15.80 5.71 -24.27
CA HIS A 225 -14.50 5.50 -23.65
C HIS A 225 -14.51 6.08 -22.23
N ASP A 226 -15.04 5.32 -21.29
CA ASP A 226 -14.91 5.63 -19.88
C ASP A 226 -13.66 4.89 -19.39
N GLU A 227 -12.51 5.58 -19.45
CA GLU A 227 -11.19 5.02 -19.12
C GLU A 227 -11.15 4.39 -17.71
N TYR A 228 -12.08 4.75 -16.83
CA TYR A 228 -12.22 4.23 -15.47
C TYR A 228 -13.09 2.97 -15.36
N ARG A 229 -14.02 2.74 -16.31
CA ARG A 229 -14.91 1.55 -16.31
C ARG A 229 -14.18 0.26 -16.66
N HIS A 230 -12.99 0.33 -17.25
CA HIS A 230 -12.24 -0.85 -17.68
C HIS A 230 -11.49 -1.57 -16.55
N LYS A 231 -11.60 -1.13 -15.30
CA LYS A 231 -10.97 -1.81 -14.16
C LYS A 231 -11.68 -3.06 -13.73
N PHE A 232 -13.00 -3.05 -13.82
CA PHE A 232 -13.83 -4.19 -13.48
C PHE A 232 -14.36 -4.83 -14.78
N PRO A 233 -14.49 -6.17 -14.83
CA PRO A 233 -14.07 -7.14 -13.81
C PRO A 233 -12.55 -7.15 -13.62
N LEU A 234 -12.10 -7.43 -12.38
CA LEU A 234 -10.69 -7.60 -12.06
C LEU A 234 -10.18 -8.91 -12.65
N SER A 235 -8.86 -9.02 -12.80
CA SER A 235 -8.21 -10.29 -13.17
C SER A 235 -8.45 -11.36 -12.09
N SER A 236 -8.48 -12.63 -12.49
CA SER A 236 -8.66 -13.77 -11.58
C SER A 236 -7.58 -13.81 -10.48
N THR A 237 -6.33 -13.46 -10.82
CA THR A 237 -5.21 -13.42 -9.87
C THR A 237 -5.42 -12.36 -8.78
N HIS A 238 -5.91 -11.18 -9.13
CA HIS A 238 -6.21 -10.14 -8.16
C HIS A 238 -7.44 -10.47 -7.30
N VAL A 239 -8.46 -11.10 -7.87
CA VAL A 239 -9.63 -11.57 -7.12
C VAL A 239 -9.22 -12.65 -6.11
N GLU A 240 -8.38 -13.60 -6.53
CA GLU A 240 -7.84 -14.63 -5.63
C GLU A 240 -7.02 -14.01 -4.50
N LEU A 241 -6.16 -13.04 -4.78
CA LEU A 241 -5.40 -12.31 -3.76
C LEU A 241 -6.34 -11.64 -2.74
N LEU A 242 -7.33 -10.88 -3.21
CA LEU A 242 -8.29 -10.19 -2.36
C LEU A 242 -9.11 -11.17 -1.51
N TYR A 243 -9.52 -12.29 -2.10
CA TYR A 243 -10.23 -13.34 -1.38
C TYR A 243 -9.35 -14.01 -0.31
N ARG A 244 -8.10 -14.35 -0.63
CA ARG A 244 -7.16 -14.92 0.36
C ARG A 244 -6.89 -13.96 1.52
N ILE A 245 -6.83 -12.66 1.25
CA ILE A 245 -6.72 -11.64 2.31
C ILE A 245 -7.98 -11.66 3.19
N LEU A 246 -9.16 -11.70 2.59
CA LEU A 246 -10.43 -11.78 3.31
C LEU A 246 -10.54 -13.07 4.16
N GLU A 247 -10.20 -14.22 3.57
CA GLU A 247 -10.17 -15.52 4.25
C GLU A 247 -9.15 -15.55 5.38
N HIS A 248 -7.98 -14.93 5.22
CA HIS A 248 -7.01 -14.82 6.31
C HIS A 248 -7.60 -14.14 7.56
N TYR A 249 -8.46 -13.14 7.38
CA TYR A 249 -9.09 -12.44 8.50
C TYR A 249 -10.21 -13.22 9.18
N THR A 250 -10.80 -14.25 8.57
CA THR A 250 -11.77 -15.12 9.26
C THR A 250 -11.12 -15.97 10.36
N PHE A 251 -9.79 -16.13 10.31
CA PHE A 251 -8.98 -16.77 11.34
C PHE A 251 -8.21 -15.76 12.19
N SER A 252 -8.54 -14.46 12.10
CA SER A 252 -7.89 -13.41 12.89
C SER A 252 -8.01 -13.69 14.38
N ALA A 253 -6.94 -13.42 15.12
CA ALA A 253 -6.94 -13.42 16.59
C ALA A 253 -7.82 -12.32 17.19
N TRP A 254 -8.26 -11.35 16.37
CA TRP A 254 -9.12 -10.25 16.76
C TRP A 254 -10.59 -10.57 16.41
N PRO A 255 -11.49 -10.71 17.41
CA PRO A 255 -12.88 -11.09 17.18
C PRO A 255 -13.63 -10.14 16.25
N ASP A 256 -13.50 -8.82 16.43
CA ASP A 256 -14.22 -7.83 15.61
C ASP A 256 -13.86 -7.92 14.12
N SER A 257 -12.57 -8.01 13.80
CA SER A 257 -12.10 -8.16 12.42
C SER A 257 -12.53 -9.50 11.83
N ARG A 258 -12.56 -10.56 12.65
CA ARG A 258 -13.04 -11.88 12.24
C ARG A 258 -14.52 -11.89 11.91
N ASP A 259 -15.36 -11.38 12.81
CA ASP A 259 -16.81 -11.38 12.65
C ASP A 259 -17.23 -10.52 11.45
N LYS A 260 -16.52 -9.41 11.23
CA LYS A 260 -16.67 -8.59 10.03
C LYS A 260 -16.27 -9.34 8.75
N ALA A 261 -15.16 -10.08 8.76
CA ALA A 261 -14.74 -10.87 7.60
C ALA A 261 -15.76 -11.97 7.27
N ILE A 262 -16.24 -12.70 8.28
CA ILE A 262 -17.29 -13.72 8.13
C ILE A 262 -18.57 -13.10 7.56
N SER A 263 -19.01 -11.97 8.10
CA SER A 263 -20.20 -11.27 7.60
C SER A 263 -20.08 -10.86 6.13
N VAL A 264 -18.91 -10.37 5.72
CA VAL A 264 -18.66 -10.00 4.32
C VAL A 264 -18.69 -11.23 3.40
N VAL A 265 -18.04 -12.32 3.79
CA VAL A 265 -18.04 -13.59 3.04
C VAL A 265 -19.47 -14.07 2.83
N ASN A 266 -20.26 -14.17 3.91
CA ASN A 266 -21.66 -14.62 3.84
C ASN A 266 -22.52 -13.73 2.94
N ASN A 267 -22.32 -12.40 2.98
CA ASN A 267 -23.04 -11.47 2.11
C ASN A 267 -22.69 -11.68 0.64
N LEU A 268 -21.39 -11.79 0.32
CA LEU A 268 -20.91 -12.01 -1.04
C LEU A 268 -21.43 -13.34 -1.62
N GLU A 269 -21.39 -14.42 -0.85
CA GLU A 269 -21.91 -15.73 -1.25
C GLU A 269 -23.43 -15.69 -1.48
N SER A 270 -24.16 -15.00 -0.60
CA SER A 270 -25.61 -14.79 -0.76
C SER A 270 -25.94 -14.01 -2.04
N GLN A 271 -25.14 -13.01 -2.41
CA GLN A 271 -25.35 -12.23 -3.64
C GLN A 271 -25.05 -13.06 -4.90
N LEU A 272 -24.01 -13.89 -4.84
CA LEU A 272 -23.59 -14.74 -5.95
C LEU A 272 -24.42 -16.03 -6.08
N LYS A 273 -25.21 -16.36 -5.05
CA LYS A 273 -25.92 -17.64 -4.90
C LYS A 273 -25.00 -18.86 -5.08
N THR A 274 -23.71 -18.69 -4.78
CA THR A 274 -22.64 -19.63 -5.07
C THR A 274 -21.53 -19.44 -4.06
N ASP A 275 -20.89 -20.53 -3.64
CA ASP A 275 -19.70 -20.49 -2.79
C ASP A 275 -18.54 -19.79 -3.52
N LEU A 276 -17.93 -18.78 -2.86
CA LEU A 276 -16.79 -18.04 -3.39
C LEU A 276 -15.60 -18.94 -3.73
N LYS A 277 -15.37 -20.02 -2.97
CA LYS A 277 -14.29 -20.98 -3.24
C LYS A 277 -14.47 -21.67 -4.58
N SER A 278 -15.71 -21.96 -4.96
CA SER A 278 -16.03 -22.63 -6.22
C SER A 278 -15.79 -21.75 -7.46
N LEU A 279 -15.85 -20.42 -7.29
CA LEU A 279 -15.63 -19.46 -8.37
C LEU A 279 -14.15 -19.29 -8.70
N ILE A 280 -13.26 -19.40 -7.70
CA ILE A 280 -11.80 -19.29 -7.87
C ILE A 280 -11.24 -20.52 -8.59
N ILE A 281 -11.79 -21.71 -8.31
CA ILE A 281 -11.36 -22.97 -8.95
C ILE A 281 -11.73 -22.98 -10.44
N LYS A 282 -12.92 -22.48 -10.81
CA LYS A 282 -13.36 -22.43 -12.21
C LYS A 282 -12.52 -21.51 -13.09
N THR A 283 -11.89 -20.47 -12.53
CA THR A 283 -11.02 -19.55 -13.28
C THR A 283 -9.60 -20.07 -13.56
N LYS A 284 -9.23 -21.26 -13.06
CA LYS A 284 -7.92 -21.87 -13.34
C LYS A 284 -7.88 -22.73 -14.61
N ASP A 285 -9.03 -23.07 -15.16
CA ASP A 285 -9.18 -23.99 -16.30
C ASP A 285 -9.62 -23.31 -17.61
N GLU A 286 -9.51 -21.98 -17.70
CA GLU A 286 -9.61 -21.18 -18.94
C GLU A 286 -8.29 -20.44 -19.22
#